data_AF-A0A524DUM6-F1
#
_entry.id   AF-A0A524DUM6-F1
#
_cell.length_a   1.000
_cell.length_b   1.000
_cell.length_c   1.000
_cell.angle_alpha   90.00
_cell.angle_beta   90.00
_cell.angle_gamma   90.00
#
_symmetry.space_group_name_H-M   'P 1'
#
loop_
_entity.id
_entity.type
_entity.pdbx_description
1 polymer ?
#
loop_
_entity_poly.entity_id
_entity_poly.type
_entity_poly.pdbx_seq_one_letter_code
_entity_poly.pdbx_strand_id
1 'polypeptide(L)'
;MVQVSIVRGTDPYETTCEALSLISDSIQLSKISQALLKPNLLMTKKNPIAVTHPGVCAAVADFLMERYDISQIRLAEGTTAGSPPSTLQSMENNGYSPYQDRWTPIDLVPDRPGIWFPILSPGYPHNIELGISKTIINCPYIVSIPKFKTHDVLGLTLSLKNGMGSLVAARDALTKKIIARTPAQVCSYMHGFGGKKPIDLTEAQNIGASKVALATNLLRFSMLFSPS
;
A
#
# COMPACT_ATOMS: atom_id res chain seq x y z
N MET A 1 20.73 0.71 14.69
CA MET A 1 19.72 -0.15 15.34
C MET A 1 18.35 0.42 14.99
N VAL A 2 17.37 -0.40 14.59
CA VAL A 2 16.01 0.10 14.31
C VAL A 2 15.33 0.39 15.65
N GLN A 3 14.78 1.59 15.82
CA GLN A 3 13.98 1.94 16.99
C GLN A 3 12.50 1.69 16.70
N VAL A 4 11.78 1.22 17.71
CA VAL A 4 10.35 0.90 17.64
C VAL A 4 9.68 1.45 18.90
N SER A 5 8.58 2.17 18.72
CA SER A 5 7.68 2.57 19.79
C SER A 5 6.36 1.81 19.70
N ILE A 6 5.76 1.55 20.87
CA ILE A 6 4.42 0.98 20.99
C ILE A 6 3.70 1.81 22.05
N VAL A 7 2.58 2.43 21.67
CA VAL A 7 1.76 3.26 22.55
C VAL A 7 0.33 2.75 22.53
N ARG A 8 -0.33 2.83 23.69
CA ARG A 8 -1.74 2.45 23.84
C ARG A 8 -2.54 3.69 24.22
N GLY A 9 -3.57 4.00 23.42
CA GLY A 9 -4.52 5.06 23.71
C GLY A 9 -5.86 4.82 23.00
N THR A 10 -6.81 5.73 23.23
CA THR A 10 -8.17 5.66 22.66
C THR A 10 -8.39 6.65 21.53
N ASP A 11 -7.62 7.74 21.49
CA ASP A 11 -7.63 8.68 20.37
C ASP A 11 -6.52 8.33 19.37
N PRO A 12 -6.84 7.99 18.10
CA PRO A 12 -5.84 7.57 17.14
C PRO A 12 -4.83 8.64 16.74
N TYR A 13 -5.18 9.93 16.79
CA TYR A 13 -4.28 11.03 16.45
C TYR A 13 -3.27 11.22 17.59
N GLU A 14 -3.74 11.44 18.81
CA GLU A 14 -2.90 11.67 19.99
C GLU A 14 -1.95 10.49 20.26
N THR A 15 -2.48 9.26 20.18
CA THR A 15 -1.68 8.03 20.35
C THR A 15 -0.56 7.94 19.31
N THR A 16 -0.82 8.39 18.07
CA THR A 16 0.19 8.36 17.01
C THR A 16 1.24 9.45 17.21
N CYS A 17 0.84 10.66 17.64
CA CYS A 17 1.78 11.72 18.00
C CYS A 17 2.73 11.29 19.13
N GLU A 18 2.20 10.65 20.18
CA GLU A 18 3.01 10.08 21.27
C GLU A 18 3.96 9.00 20.75
N ALA A 19 3.48 8.07 19.91
CA ALA A 19 4.34 7.03 19.36
C ALA A 19 5.48 7.61 18.51
N LEU A 20 5.21 8.63 17.71
CA LEU A 20 6.21 9.31 16.88
C LEU A 20 7.22 10.09 17.73
N SER A 21 6.78 10.76 18.80
CA SER A 21 7.68 11.54 19.67
C SER A 21 8.77 10.66 20.31
N LEU A 22 8.40 9.45 20.74
CA LEU A 22 9.30 8.48 21.39
C LEU A 22 10.44 7.97 20.49
N ILE A 23 10.27 8.00 19.17
CA ILE A 23 11.30 7.57 18.19
C ILE A 23 11.83 8.74 17.37
N SER A 24 11.44 9.96 17.72
CA SER A 24 11.57 11.09 16.81
C SER A 24 13.02 11.45 16.48
N ASP A 25 13.95 11.25 17.41
CA ASP A 25 15.38 11.50 17.20
C ASP A 25 16.04 10.47 16.24
N SER A 26 15.41 9.31 16.07
CA SER A 26 15.88 8.28 15.12
C SER A 26 15.35 8.48 13.71
N ILE A 27 14.32 9.30 13.54
CA ILE A 27 13.79 9.66 12.23
C ILE A 27 14.60 10.88 11.78
N GLN A 28 15.48 10.70 10.80
CA GLN A 28 16.27 11.78 10.23
C GLN A 28 16.08 11.81 8.72
N LEU A 29 15.33 12.79 8.25
CA LEU A 29 15.06 12.99 6.82
C LEU A 29 15.87 14.18 6.32
N SER A 30 16.86 13.93 5.45
CA SER A 30 17.64 15.00 4.85
C SER A 30 17.08 15.37 3.48
N LYS A 31 16.84 16.67 3.24
CA LYS A 31 16.55 17.24 1.91
C LYS A 31 15.31 16.67 1.21
N ILE A 32 14.21 16.49 1.94
CA ILE A 32 12.90 16.18 1.34
C ILE A 32 12.00 17.42 1.39
N SER A 33 11.40 17.76 0.25
CA SER A 33 10.39 18.83 0.16
C SER A 33 8.98 18.30 -0.07
N GLN A 34 8.86 17.00 -0.37
CA GLN A 34 7.60 16.33 -0.63
C GLN A 34 7.59 14.94 -0.01
N ALA A 35 6.44 14.52 0.52
CA ALA A 35 6.22 13.18 1.03
C ALA A 35 4.89 12.62 0.52
N LEU A 36 4.81 11.30 0.38
CA LEU A 36 3.58 10.57 0.09
C LEU A 36 3.24 9.65 1.25
N LEU A 37 2.06 9.86 1.83
CA LEU A 37 1.47 9.00 2.84
C LEU A 37 0.61 7.94 2.14
N LYS A 38 0.85 6.69 2.49
CA LYS A 38 0.14 5.54 1.90
C LYS A 38 -0.63 4.78 2.98
N PRO A 39 -1.91 5.10 3.21
CA PRO A 39 -2.75 4.38 4.16
C PRO A 39 -3.23 3.04 3.56
N ASN A 40 -3.77 2.15 4.39
CA ASN A 40 -4.59 1.03 3.92
C ASN A 40 -6.07 1.47 3.83
N LEU A 41 -6.64 1.58 2.63
CA LEU A 41 -8.08 1.84 2.45
C LEU A 41 -8.87 0.58 2.03
N LEU A 42 -8.28 -0.30 1.22
CA LEU A 42 -8.83 -1.58 0.77
C LEU A 42 -10.12 -1.51 -0.08
N MET A 43 -11.17 -0.82 0.39
CA MET A 43 -12.51 -0.81 -0.21
C MET A 43 -13.19 0.56 -0.17
N THR A 44 -14.06 0.81 -1.15
CA THR A 44 -14.86 2.03 -1.26
C THR A 44 -15.81 2.24 -0.07
N LYS A 45 -16.46 1.18 0.43
CA LYS A 45 -17.43 1.29 1.52
C LYS A 45 -16.77 1.61 2.86
N LYS A 46 -17.54 2.19 3.79
CA LYS A 46 -17.10 2.40 5.17
C LYS A 46 -16.69 1.08 5.82
N ASN A 47 -15.47 0.99 6.33
CA ASN A 47 -14.97 -0.20 7.00
C ASN A 47 -13.87 0.12 8.04
N PRO A 48 -14.25 0.48 9.28
CA PRO A 48 -13.28 0.93 10.29
C PRO A 48 -12.28 -0.15 10.74
N ILE A 49 -12.61 -1.44 10.56
CA ILE A 49 -11.72 -2.55 10.93
C ILE A 49 -10.63 -2.79 9.89
N ALA A 50 -10.88 -2.45 8.62
CA ALA A 50 -9.92 -2.64 7.54
C ALA A 50 -9.20 -1.36 7.13
N VAL A 51 -9.82 -0.20 7.35
CA VAL A 51 -9.30 1.11 6.92
C VAL A 51 -8.41 1.70 8.00
N THR A 52 -7.31 2.33 7.57
CA THR A 52 -6.45 3.15 8.43
C THR A 52 -7.24 4.34 8.93
N HIS A 53 -7.18 4.64 10.22
CA HIS A 53 -7.95 5.77 10.76
C HIS A 53 -7.35 7.09 10.24
N PRO A 54 -8.16 8.05 9.78
CA PRO A 54 -7.65 9.30 9.21
C PRO A 54 -6.81 10.11 10.21
N GLY A 55 -7.15 10.09 11.50
CA GLY A 55 -6.34 10.70 12.56
C GLY A 55 -4.90 10.16 12.65
N VAL A 56 -4.66 8.90 12.29
CA VAL A 56 -3.28 8.35 12.23
C VAL A 56 -2.52 9.00 11.06
N CYS A 57 -3.17 9.18 9.91
CA CYS A 57 -2.56 9.85 8.77
C CYS A 57 -2.28 11.32 9.05
N ALA A 58 -3.20 11.99 9.75
CA ALA A 58 -3.06 13.38 10.16
C ALA A 58 -1.89 13.58 11.13
N ALA A 59 -1.75 12.73 12.15
CA ALA A 59 -0.62 12.78 13.07
C ALA A 59 0.73 12.60 12.36
N VAL A 60 0.81 11.69 11.38
CA VAL A 60 2.01 11.51 10.55
C VAL A 60 2.27 12.74 9.68
N ALA A 61 1.22 13.32 9.07
CA ALA A 61 1.36 14.51 8.25
C ALA A 61 1.89 15.70 9.07
N ASP A 62 1.27 15.96 10.23
CA ASP A 62 1.62 17.07 11.11
C ASP A 62 3.05 16.90 11.65
N PHE A 63 3.43 15.68 12.10
CA PHE A 63 4.79 15.37 12.52
C PHE A 63 5.84 15.67 11.44
N LEU A 64 5.54 15.34 10.18
CA LEU A 64 6.45 15.57 9.07
C LEU A 64 6.57 17.07 8.73
N MET A 65 5.45 17.80 8.69
CA MET A 65 5.43 19.24 8.38
C MET A 65 6.07 20.07 9.49
N GLU A 66 5.94 19.67 10.76
CA GLU A 66 6.51 20.41 11.89
C GLU A 66 8.04 20.25 12.00
N ARG A 67 8.59 19.11 11.58
CA ARG A 67 10.02 18.80 11.74
C ARG A 67 10.87 18.99 10.50
N TYR A 68 10.26 19.02 9.32
CA TYR A 68 10.96 19.06 8.05
C TYR A 68 10.36 20.12 7.14
N ASP A 69 11.18 20.62 6.20
CA ASP A 69 10.76 21.60 5.19
C ASP A 69 9.94 20.94 4.06
N ILE A 70 8.87 20.22 4.43
CA ILE A 70 7.94 19.60 3.50
C ILE A 70 6.88 20.62 3.11
N SER A 71 6.90 21.04 1.85
CA SER A 71 5.90 21.95 1.28
C SER A 71 4.67 21.24 0.71
N GLN A 72 4.75 19.91 0.53
CA GLN A 72 3.64 19.13 -0.01
C GLN A 72 3.58 17.72 0.54
N ILE A 73 2.42 17.36 1.09
CA ILE A 73 2.06 15.99 1.41
C ILE A 73 0.99 15.51 0.44
N ARG A 74 1.19 14.31 -0.11
CA ARG A 74 0.18 13.58 -0.89
C ARG A 74 -0.33 12.39 -0.08
N LEU A 75 -1.63 12.14 -0.08
CA LEU A 75 -2.21 10.92 0.50
C LEU A 75 -2.68 10.04 -0.66
N ALA A 76 -1.98 8.94 -0.92
CA ALA A 76 -2.23 8.14 -2.12
C ALA A 76 -2.49 6.67 -1.79
N GLU A 77 -3.52 6.10 -2.43
CA GLU A 77 -3.84 4.69 -2.33
C GLU A 77 -4.47 4.19 -3.64
N GLY A 78 -4.38 2.88 -3.88
CA GLY A 78 -5.10 2.20 -4.97
C GLY A 78 -6.16 1.29 -4.37
N THR A 79 -7.33 1.85 -4.04
CA THR A 79 -8.43 1.10 -3.42
C THR A 79 -8.81 -0.12 -4.27
N THR A 80 -8.70 -1.31 -3.67
CA THR A 80 -8.82 -2.56 -4.44
C THR A 80 -10.26 -3.00 -4.71
N ALA A 81 -11.18 -2.74 -3.78
CA ALA A 81 -12.54 -3.25 -3.80
C ALA A 81 -13.59 -2.13 -3.92
N GLY A 82 -14.61 -2.37 -4.74
CA GLY A 82 -15.64 -1.40 -5.09
C GLY A 82 -16.11 -1.65 -6.53
N SER A 83 -17.28 -1.12 -6.88
CA SER A 83 -17.85 -1.25 -8.23
C SER A 83 -18.40 0.11 -8.69
N PRO A 84 -17.58 0.97 -9.33
CA PRO A 84 -16.13 0.82 -9.56
C PRO A 84 -15.30 1.07 -8.28
N PRO A 85 -14.04 0.60 -8.21
CA PRO A 85 -13.12 0.99 -7.16
C PRO A 85 -12.75 2.47 -7.29
N SER A 86 -12.73 3.19 -6.16
CA SER A 86 -12.29 4.59 -6.10
C SER A 86 -11.66 4.90 -4.75
N THR A 87 -10.49 5.54 -4.80
CA THR A 87 -9.75 5.95 -3.60
C THR A 87 -10.39 7.16 -2.95
N LEU A 88 -10.79 8.15 -3.75
CA LEU A 88 -11.44 9.36 -3.24
C LEU A 88 -12.76 9.05 -2.55
N GLN A 89 -13.58 8.19 -3.15
CA GLN A 89 -14.83 7.75 -2.55
C GLN A 89 -14.60 6.92 -1.27
N SER A 90 -13.52 6.13 -1.21
CA SER A 90 -13.14 5.42 0.03
C SER A 90 -12.75 6.40 1.14
N MET A 91 -11.97 7.43 0.83
CA MET A 91 -11.59 8.47 1.78
C MET A 91 -12.81 9.21 2.34
N GLU A 92 -13.73 9.62 1.46
CA GLU A 92 -14.99 10.27 1.83
C GLU A 92 -15.81 9.38 2.78
N ASN A 93 -16.06 8.12 2.40
CA ASN A 93 -16.85 7.18 3.19
C ASN A 93 -16.23 6.80 4.54
N ASN A 94 -14.91 7.00 4.71
CA ASN A 94 -14.16 6.64 5.90
C ASN A 94 -13.67 7.85 6.72
N GLY A 95 -14.25 9.04 6.48
CA GLY A 95 -14.10 10.20 7.36
C GLY A 95 -12.77 10.93 7.22
N TYR A 96 -12.15 10.90 6.03
CA TYR A 96 -10.91 11.66 5.76
C TYR A 96 -11.15 13.15 5.51
N SER A 97 -12.38 13.55 5.17
CA SER A 97 -12.73 14.94 4.79
C SER A 97 -12.32 16.01 5.82
N PRO A 98 -12.42 15.80 7.15
CA PRO A 98 -12.00 16.81 8.15
C PRO A 98 -10.49 17.14 8.15
N TYR A 99 -9.66 16.34 7.49
CA TYR A 99 -8.19 16.47 7.49
C TYR A 99 -7.63 16.83 6.09
N GLN A 100 -8.50 17.19 5.15
CA GLN A 100 -8.13 17.41 3.74
C GLN A 100 -7.15 18.58 3.53
N ASP A 101 -7.00 19.46 4.52
CA ASP A 101 -6.06 20.58 4.52
C ASP A 101 -4.60 20.13 4.66
N ARG A 102 -4.36 18.92 5.19
CA ARG A 102 -3.02 18.36 5.44
C ARG A 102 -2.38 17.68 4.24
N TRP A 103 -3.15 17.38 3.19
CA TRP A 103 -2.64 16.63 2.05
C TRP A 103 -3.44 16.84 0.77
N THR A 104 -2.80 16.57 -0.37
CA THR A 104 -3.51 16.35 -1.64
C THR A 104 -3.88 14.87 -1.77
N PRO A 105 -5.18 14.50 -1.84
CA PRO A 105 -5.58 13.10 -2.04
C PRO A 105 -5.30 12.67 -3.49
N ILE A 106 -4.75 11.48 -3.67
CA ILE A 106 -4.42 10.91 -4.99
C ILE A 106 -5.06 9.53 -5.15
N ASP A 107 -5.81 9.35 -6.23
CA ASP A 107 -6.31 8.04 -6.63
C ASP A 107 -5.30 7.33 -7.52
N LEU A 108 -4.73 6.22 -7.04
CA LEU A 108 -3.79 5.40 -7.81
C LEU A 108 -4.51 4.41 -8.74
N VAL A 109 -5.83 4.19 -8.58
CA VAL A 109 -6.60 3.24 -9.40
C VAL A 109 -6.47 3.52 -10.91
N PRO A 110 -6.62 4.76 -11.40
CA PRO A 110 -6.45 5.06 -12.82
C PRO A 110 -4.98 5.33 -13.22
N ASP A 111 -4.02 5.25 -12.30
CA ASP A 111 -2.65 5.64 -12.56
C ASP A 111 -1.94 4.68 -13.55
N ARG A 112 -0.90 5.19 -14.19
CA ARG A 112 -0.10 4.45 -15.16
C ARG A 112 1.10 3.79 -14.47
N PRO A 113 1.58 2.65 -14.99
CA PRO A 113 2.78 2.02 -14.44
C PRO A 113 4.03 2.86 -14.77
N GLY A 114 4.85 3.13 -13.76
CA GLY A 114 6.16 3.79 -13.87
C GLY A 114 7.30 2.79 -14.05
N ILE A 115 7.31 1.72 -13.27
CA ILE A 115 8.24 0.59 -13.42
C ILE A 115 7.49 -0.74 -13.42
N TRP A 116 8.16 -1.77 -13.93
CA TRP A 116 7.65 -3.14 -14.00
C TRP A 116 8.64 -4.08 -13.33
N PHE A 117 8.12 -5.09 -12.62
CA PHE A 117 8.96 -6.12 -12.01
C PHE A 117 8.37 -7.52 -12.23
N PRO A 118 9.22 -8.56 -12.40
CA PRO A 118 8.75 -9.92 -12.62
C PRO A 118 8.29 -10.57 -11.32
N ILE A 119 7.20 -11.34 -11.41
CA ILE A 119 6.68 -12.12 -10.28
C ILE A 119 6.89 -13.63 -10.46
N LEU A 120 7.00 -14.34 -9.34
CA LEU A 120 6.86 -15.79 -9.27
C LEU A 120 5.38 -16.13 -9.45
N SER A 121 5.05 -16.89 -10.51
CA SER A 121 3.68 -17.22 -10.86
C SER A 121 3.49 -18.71 -11.22
N PRO A 122 3.66 -19.63 -10.26
CA PRO A 122 3.70 -21.07 -10.51
C PRO A 122 2.39 -21.66 -11.07
N GLY A 123 1.26 -20.98 -10.87
CA GLY A 123 -0.04 -21.39 -11.35
C GLY A 123 -0.51 -20.69 -12.63
N TYR A 124 0.39 -19.97 -13.32
CA TYR A 124 0.08 -19.26 -14.56
C TYR A 124 1.07 -19.66 -15.67
N PRO A 125 0.61 -19.92 -16.91
CA PRO A 125 1.44 -20.49 -17.97
C PRO A 125 2.49 -19.51 -18.54
N HIS A 126 2.40 -18.23 -18.19
CA HIS A 126 3.25 -17.18 -18.74
C HIS A 126 4.00 -16.41 -17.65
N ASN A 127 5.15 -15.85 -18.01
CA ASN A 127 5.89 -14.94 -17.15
C ASN A 127 5.13 -13.62 -17.04
N ILE A 128 4.85 -13.20 -15.81
CA ILE A 128 4.08 -11.97 -15.53
C ILE A 128 4.99 -10.90 -14.94
N GLU A 129 4.78 -9.67 -15.38
CA GLU A 129 5.30 -8.47 -14.75
C GLU A 129 4.16 -7.64 -14.16
N LEU A 130 4.37 -7.10 -12.96
CA LEU A 130 3.45 -6.16 -12.33
C LEU A 130 4.01 -4.74 -12.40
N GLY A 131 3.11 -3.81 -12.71
CA GLY A 131 3.41 -2.40 -12.87
C GLY A 131 3.08 -1.63 -11.60
N ILE A 132 4.06 -0.87 -11.10
CA ILE A 132 3.90 0.01 -9.94
C ILE A 132 3.50 1.40 -10.44
N SER A 133 2.56 2.04 -9.76
CA SER A 133 2.11 3.41 -9.99
C SER A 133 3.29 4.36 -10.24
N LYS A 134 3.21 5.13 -11.33
CA LYS A 134 4.18 6.17 -11.66
C LYS A 134 4.23 7.25 -10.58
N THR A 135 3.10 7.57 -9.97
CA THR A 135 3.02 8.52 -8.85
C THR A 135 3.86 8.05 -7.67
N ILE A 136 3.78 6.76 -7.32
CA ILE A 136 4.54 6.16 -6.23
C ILE A 136 6.04 6.19 -6.54
N ILE A 137 6.45 5.76 -7.74
CA ILE A 137 7.87 5.72 -8.12
C ILE A 137 8.51 7.10 -8.18
N ASN A 138 7.77 8.11 -8.62
CA ASN A 138 8.29 9.47 -8.75
C ASN A 138 8.30 10.22 -7.40
N CYS A 139 7.80 9.62 -6.32
CA CYS A 139 7.81 10.25 -5.02
C CYS A 139 9.16 9.99 -4.32
N PRO A 140 9.88 11.04 -3.89
CA PRO A 140 11.19 10.87 -3.25
C PRO A 140 11.11 10.22 -1.87
N TYR A 141 9.95 10.31 -1.19
CA TYR A 141 9.79 9.80 0.16
C TYR A 141 8.37 9.28 0.39
N ILE A 142 8.26 7.99 0.72
CA ILE A 142 6.97 7.32 0.95
C ILE A 142 6.91 6.84 2.39
N VAL A 143 5.85 7.23 3.10
CA VAL A 143 5.52 6.69 4.42
C VAL A 143 4.35 5.73 4.29
N SER A 144 4.62 4.45 4.53
CA SER A 144 3.58 3.43 4.60
C SER A 144 2.89 3.48 5.97
N ILE A 145 1.57 3.65 5.97
CA ILE A 145 0.74 3.69 7.18
C ILE A 145 -0.22 2.48 7.16
N PRO A 146 0.26 1.27 7.48
CA PRO A 146 -0.53 0.06 7.36
C PRO A 146 -1.59 -0.03 8.48
N LYS A 147 -2.73 -0.65 8.17
CA LYS A 147 -3.64 -1.16 9.20
C LYS A 147 -3.17 -2.55 9.63
N PHE A 148 -2.90 -2.74 10.92
CA PHE A 148 -2.63 -4.06 11.48
C PHE A 148 -3.95 -4.83 11.61
N LYS A 149 -4.13 -5.87 10.79
CA LYS A 149 -5.31 -6.73 10.78
C LYS A 149 -4.95 -8.16 10.40
N THR A 150 -5.81 -9.10 10.77
CA THR A 150 -5.69 -10.47 10.30
C THR A 150 -5.92 -10.55 8.80
N HIS A 151 -5.32 -11.56 8.19
CA HIS A 151 -5.48 -11.84 6.77
C HIS A 151 -5.61 -13.35 6.56
N ASP A 152 -6.65 -13.76 5.86
CA ASP A 152 -6.94 -15.16 5.51
C ASP A 152 -5.75 -15.88 4.85
N VAL A 153 -4.98 -15.20 4.00
CA VAL A 153 -3.81 -15.78 3.31
C VAL A 153 -2.45 -15.68 4.04
N LEU A 154 -2.09 -14.54 4.63
CA LEU A 154 -0.75 -14.31 5.24
C LEU A 154 -0.74 -14.40 6.77
N GLY A 155 -1.88 -14.64 7.41
CA GLY A 155 -2.04 -14.51 8.86
C GLY A 155 -2.17 -13.04 9.30
N LEU A 156 -1.24 -12.18 8.87
CA LEU A 156 -1.18 -10.75 9.24
C LEU A 156 -0.99 -9.83 8.03
N THR A 157 -1.52 -8.60 8.14
CA THR A 157 -1.15 -7.48 7.26
C THR A 157 -0.06 -6.63 7.91
N LEU A 158 1.00 -6.36 7.16
CA LEU A 158 2.15 -5.54 7.59
C LEU A 158 2.53 -4.56 6.46
N SER A 159 3.55 -3.75 6.67
CA SER A 159 3.96 -2.67 5.76
C SER A 159 4.17 -3.11 4.31
N LEU A 160 4.81 -4.27 4.07
CA LEU A 160 5.02 -4.78 2.71
C LEU A 160 3.70 -5.06 1.97
N LYS A 161 2.73 -5.63 2.68
CA LYS A 161 1.42 -5.94 2.10
C LYS A 161 0.62 -4.68 1.82
N ASN A 162 0.72 -3.68 2.69
CA ASN A 162 0.11 -2.37 2.46
C ASN A 162 0.58 -1.82 1.09
N GLY A 163 1.87 -2.00 0.79
CA GLY A 163 2.51 -1.74 -0.51
C GLY A 163 1.68 -2.07 -1.76
N MET A 164 0.94 -3.19 -1.76
CA MET A 164 0.21 -3.70 -2.92
C MET A 164 -0.81 -2.71 -3.52
N GLY A 165 -1.34 -1.77 -2.73
CA GLY A 165 -2.20 -0.70 -3.26
C GLY A 165 -1.50 0.25 -4.27
N SER A 166 -0.19 0.10 -4.50
CA SER A 166 0.53 0.82 -5.57
C SER A 166 0.55 0.07 -6.90
N LEU A 167 0.06 -1.17 -6.99
CA LEU A 167 0.07 -1.96 -8.20
C LEU A 167 -1.10 -1.56 -9.10
N VAL A 168 -0.81 -1.18 -10.35
CA VAL A 168 -1.79 -0.56 -11.27
C VAL A 168 -2.02 -1.34 -12.55
N ALA A 169 -1.14 -2.28 -12.89
CA ALA A 169 -1.30 -3.12 -14.06
C ALA A 169 -0.55 -4.44 -13.95
N ALA A 170 -1.01 -5.46 -14.67
CA ALA A 170 -0.27 -6.68 -14.94
C ALA A 170 -0.07 -6.81 -16.45
N ARG A 171 1.09 -7.31 -16.88
CA ARG A 171 1.38 -7.62 -18.28
C ARG A 171 2.09 -8.94 -18.44
N ASP A 172 1.93 -9.53 -19.61
CA ASP A 172 2.78 -10.63 -20.06
C ASP A 172 4.20 -10.11 -20.33
N ALA A 173 5.20 -10.79 -19.78
CA ALA A 173 6.59 -10.33 -19.83
C ALA A 173 7.21 -10.43 -21.23
N LEU A 174 6.74 -11.35 -22.07
CA LEU A 174 7.28 -11.57 -23.42
C LEU A 174 6.65 -10.61 -24.42
N THR A 175 5.32 -10.63 -24.50
CA THR A 175 4.54 -9.86 -25.48
C THR A 175 4.30 -8.41 -25.06
N LYS A 176 4.54 -8.08 -23.79
CA LYS A 176 4.23 -6.78 -23.16
C LYS A 176 2.75 -6.38 -23.19
N LYS A 177 1.86 -7.31 -23.56
CA LYS A 177 0.41 -7.11 -23.57
C LYS A 177 -0.10 -6.93 -22.14
N ILE A 178 -0.88 -5.88 -21.90
CA ILE A 178 -1.56 -5.65 -20.63
C ILE A 178 -2.67 -6.70 -20.47
N ILE A 179 -2.64 -7.44 -19.36
CA ILE A 179 -3.59 -8.53 -19.07
C ILE A 179 -4.56 -8.19 -17.93
N ALA A 180 -4.23 -7.20 -17.09
CA ALA A 180 -5.14 -6.69 -16.07
C ALA A 180 -4.84 -5.22 -15.73
N ARG A 181 -5.90 -4.47 -15.39
CA ARG A 181 -5.83 -3.10 -14.84
C ARG A 181 -6.73 -2.89 -13.62
N THR A 182 -7.69 -3.76 -13.39
CA THR A 182 -8.56 -3.67 -12.21
C THR A 182 -7.72 -3.96 -10.96
N PRO A 183 -7.67 -3.07 -9.95
CA PRO A 183 -6.82 -3.21 -8.78
C PRO A 183 -6.90 -4.58 -8.09
N ALA A 184 -8.12 -5.10 -7.86
CA ALA A 184 -8.31 -6.43 -7.27
C ALA A 184 -7.68 -7.56 -8.10
N GLN A 185 -7.80 -7.49 -9.43
CA GLN A 185 -7.19 -8.47 -10.33
C GLN A 185 -5.68 -8.33 -10.36
N VAL A 186 -5.15 -7.11 -10.45
CA VAL A 186 -3.70 -6.87 -10.45
C VAL A 186 -3.06 -7.39 -9.16
N CYS A 187 -3.69 -7.11 -8.01
CA CYS A 187 -3.23 -7.60 -6.71
C CYS A 187 -3.29 -9.13 -6.59
N SER A 188 -4.26 -9.81 -7.23
CA SER A 188 -4.35 -11.27 -7.13
C SER A 188 -3.21 -11.99 -7.84
N TYR A 189 -2.62 -11.41 -8.90
CA TYR A 189 -1.41 -11.95 -9.52
C TYR A 189 -0.24 -12.08 -8.56
N MET A 190 -0.16 -11.30 -7.47
CA MET A 190 0.88 -11.46 -6.44
C MET A 190 0.86 -12.86 -5.80
N HIS A 191 -0.27 -13.56 -5.83
CA HIS A 191 -0.40 -14.94 -5.35
C HIS A 191 0.11 -15.99 -6.35
N GLY A 192 0.43 -15.58 -7.57
CA GLY A 192 1.08 -16.43 -8.57
C GLY A 192 0.18 -17.46 -9.27
N PHE A 193 -1.14 -17.34 -9.12
CA PHE A 193 -2.15 -18.16 -9.81
C PHE A 193 -3.01 -17.32 -10.77
N GLY A 194 -2.43 -16.25 -11.32
CA GLY A 194 -3.13 -15.31 -12.18
C GLY A 194 -4.23 -14.55 -11.45
N GLY A 195 -5.38 -14.40 -12.11
CA GLY A 195 -6.55 -13.74 -11.56
C GLY A 195 -7.36 -14.55 -10.53
N LYS A 196 -6.99 -15.80 -10.25
CA LYS A 196 -7.74 -16.72 -9.37
C LYS A 196 -7.78 -16.21 -7.94
N LYS A 197 -8.92 -16.38 -7.27
CA LYS A 197 -9.09 -16.10 -5.85
C LYS A 197 -8.72 -17.33 -5.02
N PRO A 198 -8.44 -17.18 -3.71
CA PRO A 198 -8.16 -18.32 -2.83
C PRO A 198 -9.21 -19.44 -2.87
N ILE A 199 -10.49 -19.09 -3.04
CA ILE A 199 -11.60 -20.05 -3.16
C ILE A 199 -11.55 -20.91 -4.44
N ASP A 200 -10.82 -20.43 -5.47
CA ASP A 200 -10.65 -21.13 -6.76
C ASP A 200 -9.42 -22.04 -6.76
N LEU A 201 -8.71 -22.15 -5.63
CA LEU A 201 -7.51 -22.96 -5.46
C LEU A 201 -7.80 -24.20 -4.61
N THR A 202 -7.12 -25.31 -4.90
CA THR A 202 -7.08 -26.44 -3.96
C THR A 202 -6.42 -26.02 -2.65
N GLU A 203 -6.74 -26.71 -1.55
CA GLU A 203 -6.13 -26.43 -0.25
C GLU A 203 -4.60 -26.45 -0.33
N ALA A 204 -4.01 -27.48 -0.95
CA ALA A 204 -2.57 -27.61 -1.13
C ALA A 204 -1.94 -26.43 -1.90
N GLN A 205 -2.60 -25.97 -2.97
CA GLN A 205 -2.14 -24.78 -3.72
C GLN A 205 -2.24 -23.52 -2.87
N ASN A 206 -3.35 -23.36 -2.15
CA ASN A 206 -3.64 -22.17 -1.36
C ASN A 206 -2.70 -22.05 -0.14
N ILE A 207 -2.43 -23.14 0.57
CA ILE A 207 -1.56 -23.13 1.76
C ILE A 207 -0.08 -23.30 1.45
N GLY A 208 0.28 -23.79 0.26
CA GLY A 208 1.66 -24.01 -0.17
C GLY A 208 2.13 -22.98 -1.21
N ALA A 209 2.06 -23.35 -2.48
CA ALA A 209 2.66 -22.59 -3.59
C ALA A 209 2.19 -21.14 -3.69
N SER A 210 0.91 -20.87 -3.41
CA SER A 210 0.34 -19.51 -3.44
C SER A 210 0.97 -18.59 -2.38
N LYS A 211 1.20 -19.12 -1.17
CA LYS A 211 1.86 -18.37 -0.08
C LYS A 211 3.32 -18.11 -0.36
N VAL A 212 4.04 -19.12 -0.90
CA VAL A 212 5.43 -18.97 -1.31
C VAL A 212 5.55 -17.91 -2.41
N ALA A 213 4.66 -17.94 -3.40
CA ALA A 213 4.61 -16.93 -4.45
C ALA A 213 4.37 -15.53 -3.88
N LEU A 214 3.35 -15.36 -3.03
CA LEU A 214 3.06 -14.07 -2.41
C LEU A 214 4.23 -13.53 -1.58
N ALA A 215 4.83 -14.35 -0.72
CA ALA A 215 5.98 -13.94 0.09
C ALA A 215 7.18 -13.54 -0.80
N THR A 216 7.49 -14.36 -1.81
CA THR A 216 8.57 -14.09 -2.77
C THR A 216 8.31 -12.78 -3.54
N ASN A 217 7.08 -12.57 -3.99
CA ASN A 217 6.70 -11.40 -4.77
C ASN A 217 6.70 -10.12 -3.93
N LEU A 218 6.31 -10.19 -2.65
CA LEU A 218 6.43 -9.06 -1.72
C LEU A 218 7.89 -8.67 -1.45
N LEU A 219 8.78 -9.64 -1.34
CA LEU A 219 10.23 -9.39 -1.19
C LEU A 219 10.82 -8.75 -2.47
N ARG A 220 10.46 -9.27 -3.65
CA ARG A 220 10.87 -8.66 -4.93
C ARG A 220 10.35 -7.23 -5.06
N PHE A 221 9.09 -7.02 -4.68
CA PHE A 221 8.48 -5.69 -4.67
C PHE A 221 9.22 -4.73 -3.73
N SER A 222 9.58 -5.16 -2.52
CA SER A 222 10.27 -4.29 -1.55
C SER A 222 11.68 -3.89 -1.98
N MET A 223 12.37 -4.76 -2.72
CA MET A 223 13.71 -4.46 -3.25
C MET A 223 13.69 -3.28 -4.23
N LEU A 224 12.55 -2.95 -4.84
CA LEU A 224 12.40 -1.81 -5.75
C LEU A 224 12.40 -0.45 -5.05
N PHE A 225 12.20 -0.43 -3.73
CA PHE A 225 12.16 0.77 -2.90
C PHE A 225 13.40 0.90 -2.00
N SER A 226 14.33 -0.06 -2.08
CA SER A 226 15.58 0.02 -1.33
C SER A 226 16.51 1.00 -2.02
N PRO A 227 17.11 1.99 -1.32
CA PRO A 227 18.12 2.83 -1.91
C PRO A 227 19.28 1.97 -2.41
N SER A 228 19.63 2.13 -3.68
CA SER A 228 20.79 1.51 -4.34
C SER A 228 22.09 2.06 -3.80
#